data_AF-A0A2R5FNK8-F1
#
_entry.id   AF-A0A2R5FNK8-F1
#
_cell.length_a   1.000
_cell.length_b   1.000
_cell.length_c   1.000
_cell.angle_alpha   90.00
_cell.angle_beta   90.00
_cell.angle_gamma   90.00
#
_symmetry.space_group_name_H-M   'P 1'
#
loop_
_entity.id
_entity.type
_entity.pdbx_description
1 polymer ?
#
loop_
_entity_poly.entity_id
_entity_poly.type
_entity_poly.pdbx_seq_one_letter_code
_entity_poly.pdbx_strand_id
1 'polypeptide(L)'
;MQSKMTINAKQCYLLLFKNCIDQMGHSYYCVESATTVPGSCGVVQVINGINTGVGAKILNFIPVSQVGAYPIPPEYSTRYDSGYYGACCDSKQYDCINGACTNKSTYNTPGLYQTLSDCETACGTGCSGKCISNSDWAQIENLSGQLKSRNCS
;
A
#
# COMPACT_ATOMS: atom_id res chain seq x y z
N MET A 1 30.83 -13.67 -7.41
CA MET A 1 29.64 -13.16 -8.15
C MET A 1 28.51 -13.00 -7.15
N GLN A 2 28.18 -11.78 -6.74
CA GLN A 2 27.02 -11.51 -5.89
C GLN A 2 25.76 -11.68 -6.74
N SER A 3 24.99 -12.73 -6.48
CA SER A 3 23.68 -12.90 -7.10
C SER A 3 22.78 -11.78 -6.58
N LYS A 4 22.36 -10.90 -7.49
CA LYS A 4 21.43 -9.82 -7.21
C LYS A 4 20.10 -10.47 -6.84
N MET A 5 19.82 -10.59 -5.55
CA MET A 5 18.56 -11.11 -5.02
C MET A 5 17.44 -10.22 -5.56
N THR A 6 16.68 -10.75 -6.51
CA THR A 6 15.55 -10.03 -7.10
C THR A 6 14.43 -10.09 -6.08
N ILE A 7 14.29 -9.02 -5.29
CA ILE A 7 13.14 -8.86 -4.39
C ILE A 7 11.94 -8.65 -5.31
N ASN A 8 11.11 -9.68 -5.48
CA ASN A 8 9.83 -9.53 -6.19
C ASN A 8 8.94 -8.61 -5.35
N ALA A 9 8.36 -7.58 -5.97
CA ALA A 9 7.44 -6.69 -5.28
C ALA A 9 6.26 -7.50 -4.74
N LYS A 10 5.82 -7.22 -3.50
CA LYS A 10 4.62 -7.84 -2.93
C LYS A 10 3.41 -7.54 -3.81
N GLN A 11 2.57 -8.54 -4.03
CA GLN A 11 1.35 -8.48 -4.81
C GLN A 11 0.15 -8.90 -3.95
N CYS A 12 -1.00 -8.28 -4.22
CA CYS A 12 -2.25 -8.64 -3.57
C CYS A 12 -2.93 -9.78 -4.33
N TYR A 13 -3.38 -10.79 -3.59
CA TYR A 13 -4.11 -11.95 -4.12
C TYR A 13 -5.42 -12.14 -3.37
N LEU A 14 -6.52 -12.35 -4.11
CA LEU A 14 -7.74 -12.94 -3.60
C LEU A 14 -7.61 -14.47 -3.70
N LEU A 15 -7.68 -15.14 -2.56
CA LEU A 15 -7.83 -16.58 -2.49
C LEU A 15 -9.31 -16.95 -2.46
N LEU A 16 -9.75 -17.78 -3.40
CA LEU A 16 -11.01 -18.51 -3.32
C LEU A 16 -10.71 -19.98 -3.06
N PHE A 17 -11.35 -20.58 -2.07
CA PHE A 17 -11.03 -21.95 -1.68
C PHE A 17 -12.25 -22.77 -1.28
N LYS A 18 -12.12 -24.09 -1.45
CA LYS A 18 -13.02 -25.11 -0.92
C LYS A 18 -12.23 -26.05 -0.03
N ASN A 19 -12.48 -26.03 1.27
CA ASN A 19 -11.74 -26.82 2.24
C ASN A 19 -12.11 -28.32 2.17
N CYS A 20 -11.45 -29.14 3.00
CA CYS A 20 -11.62 -30.59 3.01
C CYS A 20 -13.04 -31.06 3.34
N ILE A 21 -13.78 -30.27 4.12
CA ILE A 21 -15.15 -30.56 4.54
C ILE A 21 -16.19 -29.84 3.65
N ASP A 22 -15.81 -29.53 2.41
CA ASP A 22 -16.66 -28.92 1.38
C ASP A 22 -17.20 -27.52 1.69
N GLN A 23 -16.60 -26.81 2.65
CA GLN A 23 -16.94 -25.41 2.90
C GLN A 23 -16.13 -24.50 1.99
N MET A 24 -16.81 -23.51 1.41
CA MET A 24 -16.23 -22.48 0.57
C MET A 24 -15.92 -21.23 1.38
N GLY A 25 -14.83 -20.56 1.04
CA GLY A 25 -14.41 -19.33 1.69
C GLY A 25 -13.49 -18.49 0.80
N HIS A 26 -13.19 -17.28 1.28
CA HIS A 26 -12.29 -16.38 0.60
C HIS A 26 -11.37 -15.69 1.61
N SER A 27 -10.21 -15.24 1.15
CA SER A 27 -9.30 -14.43 1.95
C SER A 27 -8.40 -13.60 1.03
N TYR A 28 -7.86 -12.48 1.54
CA TYR A 28 -6.91 -11.64 0.80
C TYR A 28 -5.50 -11.76 1.39
N TYR A 29 -4.49 -11.83 0.53
CA TYR A 29 -3.08 -11.98 0.90
C TYR A 29 -2.21 -10.92 0.25
N CYS A 30 -1.25 -10.34 0.99
CA CYS A 30 -0.16 -9.52 0.45
C CYS A 30 1.16 -10.30 0.49
N VAL A 31 1.57 -10.88 -0.63
CA VAL A 31 2.69 -11.83 -0.68
C VAL A 31 3.50 -11.64 -1.97
N GLU A 32 4.76 -12.06 -1.98
CA GLU A 32 5.62 -11.97 -3.18
C GLU A 32 5.25 -13.03 -4.22
N SER A 33 4.79 -14.20 -3.74
CA SER A 33 4.26 -15.25 -4.59
C SER A 33 3.26 -16.11 -3.84
N ALA A 34 2.25 -16.60 -4.58
CA ALA A 34 1.29 -17.58 -4.10
C ALA A 34 1.12 -18.67 -5.17
N THR A 35 1.26 -19.93 -4.77
CA THR A 35 1.11 -21.10 -5.64
C THR A 35 0.47 -22.25 -4.87
N THR A 36 0.23 -23.37 -5.56
CA THR A 36 -0.32 -24.59 -4.96
C THR A 36 0.54 -25.79 -5.32
N VAL A 37 0.57 -26.78 -4.43
CA VAL A 37 1.17 -28.10 -4.68
C VAL A 37 0.15 -29.19 -4.34
N PRO A 38 0.25 -30.40 -4.91
CA PRO A 38 -0.60 -31.52 -4.53
C PRO A 38 -0.47 -31.86 -3.04
N GLY A 39 -1.57 -32.27 -2.40
CA GLY A 39 -1.55 -32.74 -1.02
C GLY A 39 -2.70 -33.67 -0.66
N SER A 40 -2.77 -34.07 0.61
CA SER A 40 -3.70 -35.10 1.10
C SER A 40 -5.18 -34.77 0.90
N CYS A 41 -5.51 -33.48 0.82
CA CYS A 41 -6.86 -32.97 0.64
C CYS A 41 -7.10 -32.37 -0.77
N GLY A 42 -6.24 -32.67 -1.74
CA GLY A 42 -6.27 -32.11 -3.09
C GLY A 42 -5.04 -31.26 -3.33
N VAL A 43 -5.04 -30.02 -2.81
CA VAL A 43 -3.92 -29.08 -2.92
C VAL A 43 -3.57 -28.45 -1.57
N VAL A 44 -2.33 -27.97 -1.47
CA VAL A 44 -1.79 -27.25 -0.31
C VAL A 44 -1.30 -25.89 -0.76
N GLN A 45 -1.57 -24.88 0.06
CA GLN A 45 -1.13 -23.50 -0.16
C GLN A 45 0.39 -23.37 0.00
N VAL A 46 1.03 -22.69 -0.96
CA VAL A 46 2.45 -22.32 -0.91
C VAL A 46 2.55 -20.80 -1.03
N ILE A 47 3.10 -20.15 0.00
CA ILE A 47 3.23 -18.70 0.09
C ILE A 47 4.71 -18.35 0.21
N ASN A 48 5.21 -17.45 -0.65
CA ASN A 48 6.62 -17.07 -0.70
C ASN A 48 7.57 -18.30 -0.75
N GLY A 49 7.16 -19.34 -1.49
CA GLY A 49 7.90 -20.61 -1.60
C GLY A 49 7.78 -21.55 -0.40
N ILE A 50 7.07 -21.18 0.66
CA ILE A 50 6.88 -21.99 1.88
C ILE A 50 5.53 -22.71 1.83
N ASN A 51 5.56 -24.03 1.96
CA ASN A 51 4.35 -24.85 2.13
C ASN A 51 3.75 -24.57 3.52
N THR A 52 2.50 -24.09 3.57
CA THR A 52 1.85 -23.69 4.82
C THR A 52 1.21 -24.85 5.58
N GLY A 53 1.12 -26.04 4.97
CA GLY A 53 0.38 -27.18 5.51
C GLY A 53 -1.14 -27.02 5.45
N VAL A 54 -1.66 -25.89 4.95
CA VAL A 54 -3.09 -25.64 4.81
C VAL A 54 -3.59 -26.31 3.53
N GLY A 55 -4.31 -27.42 3.69
CA GLY A 55 -4.89 -28.20 2.61
C GLY A 55 -6.31 -27.80 2.24
N ALA A 56 -6.66 -27.91 0.96
CA ALA A 56 -8.00 -27.67 0.43
C ALA A 56 -8.24 -28.48 -0.85
N LYS A 57 -9.51 -28.80 -1.12
CA LYS A 57 -9.93 -29.47 -2.36
C LYS A 57 -9.72 -28.60 -3.57
N ILE A 58 -9.95 -27.29 -3.42
CA ILE A 58 -9.78 -26.27 -4.44
C ILE A 58 -9.12 -25.06 -3.78
N LEU A 59 -8.03 -24.54 -4.38
CA LEU A 59 -7.40 -23.26 -4.05
C LEU A 59 -7.16 -22.50 -5.36
N ASN A 60 -7.69 -21.29 -5.44
CA ASN A 60 -7.48 -20.40 -6.57
C ASN A 60 -6.94 -19.06 -6.08
N PHE A 61 -5.72 -18.70 -6.50
CA PHE A 61 -5.12 -17.40 -6.24
C PHE A 61 -5.36 -16.46 -7.43
N ILE A 62 -6.17 -15.44 -7.22
CA ILE A 62 -6.49 -14.42 -8.21
C ILE A 62 -5.70 -13.17 -7.89
N PRO A 63 -4.79 -12.70 -8.76
CA PRO A 63 -4.10 -11.44 -8.55
C PRO A 63 -5.10 -10.27 -8.61
N VAL A 64 -5.06 -9.38 -7.61
CA VAL A 64 -5.93 -8.19 -7.53
C VAL A 64 -5.11 -6.94 -7.21
N SER A 65 -5.62 -5.75 -7.55
CA SER A 65 -4.95 -4.47 -7.27
C SER A 65 -5.14 -3.98 -5.84
N GLN A 66 -6.32 -4.24 -5.27
CA GLN A 66 -6.70 -3.84 -3.90
C GLN A 66 -7.80 -4.77 -3.36
N VAL A 67 -8.04 -4.72 -2.06
CA VAL A 67 -9.12 -5.48 -1.41
C VAL A 67 -10.48 -5.07 -1.99
N GLY A 68 -11.33 -6.05 -2.32
CA GLY A 68 -12.66 -5.81 -2.89
C GLY A 68 -12.68 -5.47 -4.39
N ALA A 69 -11.52 -5.39 -5.07
CA ALA A 69 -11.46 -5.11 -6.49
C ALA A 69 -12.07 -6.23 -7.36
N TYR A 70 -12.12 -7.46 -6.84
CA TYR A 70 -12.71 -8.60 -7.52
C TYR A 70 -14.05 -8.96 -6.84
N PRO A 71 -15.16 -9.07 -7.60
CA PRO A 71 -16.43 -9.46 -7.03
C PRO A 71 -16.38 -10.92 -6.58
N ILE A 72 -16.55 -11.12 -5.27
CA ILE A 72 -16.54 -12.46 -4.67
C ILE A 72 -17.83 -13.18 -5.08
N PRO A 73 -17.74 -14.38 -5.71
CA PRO A 73 -18.95 -15.12 -6.06
C PRO A 73 -19.76 -15.48 -4.79
N PRO A 74 -21.11 -15.46 -4.85
CA PRO A 74 -21.95 -15.63 -3.66
C PRO A 74 -21.67 -16.89 -2.85
N GLU A 75 -21.29 -17.99 -3.51
CA GLU A 75 -20.95 -19.26 -2.88
C GLU A 75 -19.69 -19.19 -2.00
N TYR A 76 -18.83 -18.19 -2.19
CA TYR A 76 -17.63 -17.95 -1.37
C TYR A 76 -17.82 -16.84 -0.33
N SER A 77 -18.95 -16.12 -0.29
CA SER A 77 -19.06 -14.84 0.45
C SER A 77 -19.33 -14.95 1.95
N THR A 78 -19.67 -16.13 2.51
CA THR A 78 -20.36 -16.19 3.82
C THR A 78 -19.71 -17.01 4.94
N ARG A 79 -18.64 -17.78 4.73
CA ARG A 79 -18.32 -18.86 5.70
C ARG A 79 -16.93 -18.93 6.31
N TYR A 80 -15.91 -18.27 5.78
CA TYR A 80 -14.57 -18.37 6.38
C TYR A 80 -13.71 -17.19 5.93
N ASP A 81 -13.85 -16.06 6.62
CA ASP A 81 -12.89 -14.96 6.50
C ASP A 81 -11.75 -15.29 7.46
N SER A 82 -10.80 -16.11 7.01
CA SER A 82 -9.66 -16.51 7.84
C SER A 82 -8.74 -15.31 8.03
N GLY A 83 -9.03 -14.50 9.04
CA GLY A 83 -8.11 -13.53 9.62
C GLY A 83 -7.64 -12.47 8.63
N TYR A 84 -8.29 -11.33 8.71
CA TYR A 84 -7.80 -10.07 8.20
C TYR A 84 -6.29 -9.89 8.50
N TYR A 85 -5.45 -9.88 7.46
CA TYR A 85 -4.06 -9.40 7.55
C TYR A 85 -3.79 -8.41 6.42
N GLY A 86 -4.33 -7.21 6.62
CA GLY A 86 -3.88 -5.96 6.01
C GLY A 86 -4.83 -5.40 4.95
N ALA A 87 -4.67 -4.11 4.69
CA ALA A 87 -5.31 -3.40 3.59
C ALA A 87 -4.82 -3.70 2.15
N CYS A 88 -3.94 -4.65 1.78
CA CYS A 88 -2.93 -5.44 2.52
C CYS A 88 -1.50 -5.20 2.03
N CYS A 89 -1.33 -4.74 0.79
CA CYS A 89 -0.11 -4.10 0.35
C CYS A 89 -0.43 -2.61 0.29
N ASP A 90 -0.39 -1.94 1.45
CA ASP A 90 -0.86 -0.56 1.66
C ASP A 90 -0.73 0.29 0.40
N SER A 91 -1.85 0.85 -0.06
CA SER A 91 -1.81 1.89 -1.08
C SER A 91 -0.74 2.88 -0.63
N LYS A 92 0.13 3.32 -1.56
CA LYS A 92 1.05 4.41 -1.24
C LYS A 92 0.16 5.60 -0.87
N GLN A 93 -0.05 5.78 0.43
CA GLN A 93 -0.75 6.92 0.97
C GLN A 93 0.29 8.01 1.13
N TYR A 94 -0.13 9.22 0.82
CA TYR A 94 0.73 10.38 0.86
C TYR A 94 0.17 11.37 1.86
N ASP A 95 1.07 12.13 2.44
CA ASP A 95 0.74 13.32 3.21
C ASP A 95 1.55 14.50 2.67
N CYS A 96 0.97 15.69 2.76
CA CYS A 96 1.67 16.92 2.48
C CYS A 96 2.45 17.33 3.73
N ILE A 97 3.77 17.28 3.68
CA ILE A 97 4.65 17.73 4.77
C ILE A 97 5.58 18.79 4.18
N ASN A 98 5.52 20.00 4.72
CA ASN A 98 6.33 21.14 4.27
C ASN A 98 6.23 21.42 2.75
N GLY A 99 5.03 21.24 2.18
CA GLY A 99 4.78 21.48 0.75
C GLY A 99 5.24 20.34 -0.18
N ALA A 100 5.73 19.24 0.38
CA ALA A 100 6.13 18.05 -0.37
C ALA A 100 5.25 16.84 -0.04
N CYS A 101 4.83 16.13 -1.07
CA CYS A 101 4.12 14.87 -0.93
C CYS A 101 5.08 13.76 -0.53
N THR A 102 4.88 13.24 0.68
CA THR A 102 5.72 12.19 1.27
C THR A 102 4.88 10.95 1.48
N ASN A 103 5.47 9.77 1.31
CA ASN A 103 4.78 8.53 1.63
C ASN A 103 4.54 8.44 3.14
N LYS A 104 3.34 7.99 3.53
CA LYS A 104 2.93 7.73 4.91
C LYS A 104 3.98 6.99 5.73
N SER A 105 4.59 5.98 5.13
CA SER A 105 5.59 5.12 5.78
C SER A 105 6.92 5.82 6.07
N THR A 106 7.23 6.95 5.42
CA THR A 106 8.49 7.67 5.63
C THR A 106 8.57 8.31 7.01
N TYR A 107 7.44 8.81 7.53
CA TYR A 107 7.38 9.49 8.84
C TYR A 107 6.21 9.01 9.72
N ASN A 108 5.59 7.88 9.38
CA ASN A 108 4.39 7.35 10.04
C ASN A 108 3.26 8.37 10.17
N THR A 109 3.00 9.11 9.10
CA THR A 109 1.93 10.10 9.04
C THR A 109 0.55 9.45 8.84
N PRO A 110 -0.57 10.20 8.91
CA PRO A 110 -1.91 9.62 8.80
C PRO A 110 -2.24 8.98 7.45
N GLY A 111 -1.67 9.47 6.34
CA GLY A 111 -1.90 8.98 4.98
C GLY A 111 -3.14 9.58 4.34
N LEU A 112 -3.28 10.92 4.36
CA LEU A 112 -4.50 11.63 3.96
C LEU A 112 -4.87 11.47 2.48
N TYR A 113 -3.89 11.25 1.59
CA TYR A 113 -4.11 11.15 0.15
C TYR A 113 -3.84 9.74 -0.35
N GLN A 114 -4.72 9.18 -1.19
CA GLN A 114 -4.56 7.83 -1.73
C GLN A 114 -3.62 7.75 -2.94
N THR A 115 -3.37 8.88 -3.60
CA THR A 115 -2.47 8.98 -4.75
C THR A 115 -1.51 10.16 -4.62
N LEU A 116 -0.37 10.09 -5.31
CA LEU A 116 0.60 11.20 -5.35
C LEU A 116 -0.03 12.42 -6.01
N SER A 117 -0.80 12.22 -7.08
CA SER A 117 -1.46 13.30 -7.81
C SER A 117 -2.48 14.05 -6.95
N ASP A 118 -3.27 13.35 -6.13
CA ASP A 118 -4.22 13.99 -5.22
C ASP A 118 -3.49 14.80 -4.15
N CYS A 119 -2.39 14.25 -3.64
CA CYS A 119 -1.51 14.98 -2.74
C CYS A 119 -0.90 16.21 -3.41
N GLU A 120 -0.35 16.11 -4.62
CA GLU A 120 0.29 17.23 -5.32
C GLU A 120 -0.71 18.33 -5.67
N THR A 121 -1.95 17.94 -6.00
CA THR A 121 -3.05 18.87 -6.25
C THR A 121 -3.45 19.62 -4.98
N ALA A 122 -3.54 18.93 -3.84
CA ALA A 122 -3.97 19.51 -2.57
C ALA A 122 -2.84 20.26 -1.82
N CYS A 123 -1.61 19.75 -1.92
CA CYS A 123 -0.40 20.30 -1.32
C CYS A 123 0.15 21.49 -2.14
N GLY A 124 -0.22 21.56 -3.42
CA GLY A 124 0.25 22.54 -4.39
C GLY A 124 1.53 22.08 -5.09
N THR A 125 1.56 22.19 -6.42
CA THR A 125 2.81 22.10 -7.19
C THR A 125 3.72 23.26 -6.84
N GLY A 126 4.80 23.05 -6.07
CA GLY A 126 5.83 24.09 -5.99
C GLY A 126 6.84 24.09 -4.86
N CYS A 127 6.65 23.34 -3.77
CA CYS A 127 7.64 23.30 -2.68
C CYS A 127 8.14 21.88 -2.48
N SER A 128 8.96 21.39 -3.42
CA SER A 128 9.70 20.13 -3.34
C SER A 128 10.76 20.15 -2.22
N GLY A 129 10.36 20.41 -0.96
CA GLY A 129 11.27 20.62 0.15
C GLY A 129 12.14 21.87 0.04
N LYS A 130 11.86 22.78 -0.90
CA LYS A 130 12.49 24.11 -0.94
C LYS A 130 11.80 25.02 0.08
N CYS A 131 11.95 24.70 1.36
CA CYS A 131 11.78 25.69 2.40
C CYS A 131 12.71 26.87 2.05
N ILE A 132 12.18 28.09 2.15
CA ILE A 132 13.03 29.28 2.12
C ILE A 132 14.06 29.09 3.24
N SER A 133 15.35 29.12 2.92
CA SER A 133 16.38 28.94 3.94
C SER A 133 16.26 30.04 4.99
N ASN A 134 16.67 29.83 6.24
CA ASN A 134 16.63 30.89 7.27
C ASN A 134 17.37 32.16 6.80
N SER A 135 18.41 32.01 5.96
CA SER A 135 19.09 33.12 5.30
C SER A 135 18.22 33.87 4.30
N ASP A 136 17.47 33.15 3.45
CA ASP A 136 16.56 33.76 2.49
C ASP A 136 15.37 34.41 3.22
N TRP A 137 14.90 33.81 4.33
CA TRP A 137 13.85 34.38 5.17
C TRP A 137 14.31 35.67 5.87
N ALA A 138 15.54 35.68 6.40
CA ALA A 138 16.14 36.87 6.98
C ALA A 138 16.32 38.00 5.95
N GLN A 139 16.63 37.67 4.70
CA GLN A 139 16.67 38.66 3.62
C GLN A 139 15.28 39.26 3.34
N ILE A 140 14.23 38.43 3.32
CA ILE A 140 12.84 38.88 3.14
C ILE A 140 12.40 39.80 4.28
N GLU A 141 12.72 39.45 5.54
CA GLU A 141 12.40 40.30 6.70
C GLU A 141 13.12 41.65 6.65
N ASN A 142 14.41 41.67 6.29
CA ASN A 142 15.17 42.90 6.15
C ASN A 142 14.60 43.78 5.04
N LEU A 143 14.27 43.20 3.88
CA LEU A 143 13.66 43.93 2.77
C LEU A 143 12.28 44.51 3.16
N SER A 144 11.46 43.73 3.88
CA SER A 144 10.18 44.18 4.43
C SER A 144 10.34 45.36 5.40
N GLY A 145 11.35 45.31 6.27
CA GLY A 145 11.70 46.41 7.18
C GLY A 145 12.09 47.69 6.44
N GLN A 146 12.89 47.57 5.38
CA GLN A 146 13.29 48.70 4.52
C GLN A 146 12.12 49.29 3.72
N LEU A 147 11.14 48.47 3.33
CA LEU A 147 9.95 48.97 2.63
C LEU A 147 8.98 49.67 3.60
N LYS A 148 8.82 49.14 4.82
CA LYS A 148 8.02 49.79 5.87
C LYS A 148 8.52 51.18 6.21
N SER A 149 9.83 51.40 6.25
CA SER A 149 10.42 52.72 6.51
C SER A 149 10.30 53.70 5.34
N ARG A 150 9.88 53.22 4.16
CA ARG A 150 9.64 54.03 2.96
C ARG A 150 8.16 54.22 2.64
N ASN A 151 7.27 53.77 3.53
CA ASN A 151 5.84 53.99 3.38
C ASN A 151 5.55 55.47 3.69
N CYS A 152 5.30 56.26 2.64
CA CYS A 152 4.88 57.65 2.80
C CYS A 152 3.45 57.66 3.36
N SER A 153 3.25 58.40 4.46
CA SER A 153 1.94 58.70 5.06
C SER A 153 1.09 59.62 4.20
#